data_AF-I9KI18-F1
#
_entry.id   AF-I9KI18-F1
#
_cell.length_a   1.000
_cell.length_b   1.000
_cell.length_c   1.000
_cell.angle_alpha   90.00
_cell.angle_beta   90.00
_cell.angle_gamma   90.00
#
_symmetry.space_group_name_H-M   'P 1'
#
loop_
_entity.id
_entity.type
_entity.pdbx_description
1 polymer ?
#
loop_
_entity_poly.entity_id
_entity_poly.type
_entity_poly.pdbx_seq_one_letter_code
_entity_poly.pdbx_strand_id
1 'polypeptide(L)'
;MTAHDVATPDSTATPDSTATLDGTAARLARLEAERDIQRTFVRFFRLVDTRRYERIAAECLTPDAELDYHVPELHRLRGHDEFTRHMLTQVAPRSQMAAHVPGLAVVDWDSGGQPHLSAYTTAWHWYTAHAHRGDLRPADWTTIGLIEDAYRHHDGRWLIARRRVTPVAGLVAAGSPPPPSPADPADPR
;
A
#
# COMPACT_ATOMS: atom_id res chain seq x y z
N MET A 1 -31.28 -8.33 -72.21
CA MET A 1 -30.97 -9.23 -71.09
C MET A 1 -29.69 -9.96 -71.44
N THR A 2 -28.53 -9.86 -70.81
CA THR A 2 -28.04 -9.21 -69.57
C THR A 2 -26.50 -9.34 -69.70
N ALA A 3 -25.78 -8.24 -69.86
CA ALA A 3 -24.90 -7.61 -68.87
C ALA A 3 -23.79 -8.53 -68.31
N HIS A 4 -22.55 -8.13 -68.64
CA HIS A 4 -21.26 -8.63 -68.14
C HIS A 4 -21.17 -8.62 -66.62
N ASP A 5 -20.64 -9.69 -66.04
CA ASP A 5 -20.24 -9.76 -64.63
C ASP A 5 -18.71 -9.57 -64.55
N VAL A 6 -18.28 -8.43 -64.01
CA VAL A 6 -16.87 -8.07 -63.81
C VAL A 6 -16.56 -8.34 -62.35
N ALA A 7 -15.64 -9.27 -62.11
CA ALA A 7 -15.14 -9.60 -60.78
C ALA A 7 -14.45 -8.39 -60.13
N THR A 8 -14.95 -8.00 -58.95
CA THR A 8 -14.35 -7.03 -58.04
C THR A 8 -13.16 -7.66 -57.30
N PRO A 9 -11.99 -7.01 -57.19
CA PRO A 9 -10.91 -7.50 -56.35
C PRO A 9 -11.19 -7.24 -54.88
N ASP A 10 -10.89 -8.27 -54.08
CA ASP A 10 -11.01 -8.32 -52.63
C ASP A 10 -10.03 -7.33 -51.97
N SER A 11 -10.55 -6.35 -51.24
CA SER A 11 -9.77 -5.35 -50.52
C SER A 11 -9.32 -5.95 -49.18
N THR A 12 -8.12 -6.54 -49.16
CA THR A 12 -7.44 -6.88 -47.91
C THR A 12 -6.92 -5.61 -47.27
N ALA A 13 -7.78 -4.92 -46.52
CA ALA A 13 -7.37 -3.82 -45.65
C ALA A 13 -6.47 -4.38 -44.53
N THR A 14 -5.18 -4.07 -44.61
CA THR A 14 -4.22 -4.27 -43.52
C THR A 14 -4.70 -3.47 -42.30
N PRO A 15 -4.84 -4.07 -41.10
CA PRO A 15 -5.21 -3.30 -39.92
C PRO A 15 -4.14 -2.26 -39.61
N ASP A 16 -4.62 -1.07 -39.24
CA ASP A 16 -3.84 0.13 -38.97
C ASP A 16 -2.82 -0.13 -37.85
N SER A 17 -1.55 -0.30 -38.26
CA SER A 17 -0.45 -0.75 -37.40
C SER A 17 -0.12 0.23 -36.28
N THR A 18 -0.52 1.49 -36.41
CA THR A 18 -0.26 2.58 -35.45
C THR A 18 -1.16 2.48 -34.21
N ALA A 19 -2.46 2.26 -34.39
CA ALA A 19 -3.42 2.08 -33.30
C ALA A 19 -3.10 0.85 -32.41
N THR A 20 -2.50 -0.19 -33.01
CA THR A 20 -2.11 -1.42 -32.31
C THR A 20 -0.84 -1.22 -31.46
N LEU A 21 0.08 -0.38 -31.93
CA LEU A 21 1.31 -0.02 -31.20
C LEU A 21 1.02 0.90 -30.01
N ASP A 22 0.14 1.88 -30.18
CA ASP A 22 -0.27 2.80 -29.09
C ASP A 22 -1.00 2.06 -27.96
N GLY A 23 -1.89 1.11 -28.31
CA GLY A 23 -2.55 0.25 -27.34
C GLY A 23 -1.59 -0.70 -26.61
N THR A 24 -0.52 -1.14 -27.28
CA THR A 24 0.51 -2.00 -26.66
C THR A 24 1.39 -1.20 -25.70
N ALA A 25 1.84 -0.01 -26.10
CA ALA A 25 2.65 0.87 -25.25
C ALA A 25 1.88 1.28 -23.98
N ALA A 26 0.60 1.62 -24.10
CA ALA A 26 -0.25 1.96 -22.96
C ALA A 26 -0.42 0.79 -21.98
N ARG A 27 -0.61 -0.43 -22.50
CA ARG A 27 -0.68 -1.65 -21.66
C ARG A 27 0.64 -1.94 -20.96
N LEU A 28 1.77 -1.76 -21.65
CA LEU A 28 3.09 -1.98 -21.07
C LEU A 28 3.37 -0.97 -19.95
N ALA A 29 3.11 0.31 -20.20
CA ALA A 29 3.25 1.37 -19.20
C ALA A 29 2.38 1.12 -17.96
N ARG A 30 1.17 0.57 -18.15
CA ARG A 30 0.31 0.16 -17.04
C ARG A 30 0.89 -0.99 -16.23
N LEU A 31 1.43 -2.02 -16.87
CA LEU A 31 2.09 -3.14 -16.18
C LEU A 31 3.34 -2.68 -15.41
N GLU A 32 4.11 -1.74 -15.98
CA GLU A 32 5.26 -1.12 -15.31
C GLU A 32 4.81 -0.34 -14.07
N ALA A 33 3.76 0.47 -14.19
CA ALA A 33 3.16 1.20 -13.08
C ALA A 33 2.68 0.25 -11.97
N GLU A 34 1.96 -0.82 -12.31
CA GLU A 34 1.51 -1.84 -11.35
C GLU A 34 2.69 -2.51 -10.64
N ARG A 35 3.78 -2.78 -11.36
CA ARG A 35 5.00 -3.34 -10.78
C ARG A 35 5.67 -2.38 -9.80
N ASP A 36 5.71 -1.09 -10.13
CA ASP A 36 6.28 -0.06 -9.26
C ASP A 36 5.42 0.19 -8.01
N ILE A 37 4.10 0.16 -8.15
CA ILE A 37 3.15 0.20 -7.03
C ILE A 37 3.40 -0.97 -6.08
N GLN A 38 3.53 -2.20 -6.59
CA GLN A 38 3.85 -3.37 -5.76
C GLN A 38 5.20 -3.23 -5.04
N ARG A 39 6.21 -2.66 -5.71
CA ARG A 39 7.52 -2.39 -5.09
C ARG A 39 7.40 -1.38 -3.96
N THR A 40 6.65 -0.30 -4.15
CA THR A 40 6.37 0.70 -3.10
C THR A 40 5.63 0.06 -1.92
N PHE A 41 4.59 -0.74 -2.19
CA PHE A 41 3.81 -1.43 -1.18
C PHE A 41 4.68 -2.33 -0.29
N VAL A 42 5.50 -3.20 -0.89
CA VAL A 42 6.40 -4.10 -0.13
C VAL A 42 7.52 -3.31 0.55
N ARG A 43 8.05 -2.26 -0.09
CA ARG A 43 9.09 -1.41 0.50
C ARG A 43 8.62 -0.77 1.80
N PHE A 44 7.36 -0.31 1.87
CA PHE A 44 6.79 0.25 3.10
C PHE A 44 6.99 -0.72 4.28
N PHE A 45 6.55 -1.97 4.14
CA PHE A 45 6.68 -2.98 5.20
C PHE A 45 8.12 -3.31 5.52
N ARG A 46 8.97 -3.44 4.50
CA ARG A 46 10.40 -3.67 4.72
C ARG A 46 11.02 -2.58 5.59
N LEU A 47 10.70 -1.31 5.34
CA LEU A 47 11.20 -0.20 6.14
C LEU A 47 10.63 -0.21 7.57
N VAL A 48 9.37 -0.58 7.75
CA VAL A 48 8.76 -0.78 9.08
C VAL A 48 9.46 -1.90 9.85
N ASP A 49 9.58 -3.08 9.25
CA ASP A 49 10.13 -4.29 9.88
C ASP A 49 11.63 -4.15 10.21
N THR A 50 12.36 -3.42 9.37
CA THR A 50 13.78 -3.08 9.62
C THR A 50 13.99 -1.80 10.42
N ARG A 51 12.90 -1.20 10.91
CA ARG A 51 12.88 0.00 11.77
C ARG A 51 13.62 1.20 11.17
N ARG A 52 13.54 1.37 9.85
CA ARG A 52 14.05 2.52 9.08
C ARG A 52 12.94 3.55 8.91
N TYR A 53 12.36 3.98 10.04
CA TYR A 53 11.14 4.76 10.08
C TYR A 53 11.28 6.14 9.42
N GLU A 54 12.44 6.75 9.56
CA GLU A 54 12.82 8.04 8.98
C GLU A 54 12.74 8.08 7.45
N ARG A 55 12.78 6.90 6.81
CA ARG A 55 12.78 6.77 5.34
C ARG A 55 11.41 6.52 4.74
N ILE A 56 10.44 6.07 5.55
CA ILE A 56 9.15 5.58 5.04
C ILE A 56 8.41 6.67 4.28
N ALA A 57 8.27 7.85 4.87
CA ALA A 57 7.52 8.94 4.27
C ALA A 57 8.10 9.36 2.91
N ALA A 58 9.40 9.67 2.88
CA ALA A 58 10.11 10.11 1.67
C ALA A 58 10.16 9.07 0.54
N GLU A 59 10.13 7.77 0.89
CA GLU A 59 10.27 6.69 -0.09
C GLU A 59 8.95 6.07 -0.54
N CYS A 60 7.88 6.19 0.25
CA CYS A 60 6.64 5.44 0.02
C CYS A 60 5.39 6.31 -0.04
N LEU A 61 5.41 7.52 0.51
CA LEU A 61 4.22 8.36 0.66
C LEU A 61 4.32 9.60 -0.23
N THR A 62 3.20 10.12 -0.74
CA THR A 62 3.19 11.50 -1.25
C THR A 62 3.30 12.50 -0.09
N PRO A 63 3.80 13.73 -0.32
CA PRO A 63 4.02 14.72 0.76
C PRO A 63 2.78 15.01 1.61
N ASP A 64 1.61 14.95 1.00
CA ASP A 64 0.25 15.18 1.51
C ASP A 64 -0.53 13.89 1.82
N ALA A 65 0.15 12.72 1.91
CA ALA A 65 -0.54 11.44 2.03
C ALA A 65 -1.48 11.36 3.25
N GLU A 66 -2.63 10.72 3.09
CA GLU A 66 -3.60 10.52 4.16
C GLU A 66 -3.66 9.05 4.59
N LEU A 67 -3.40 8.79 5.87
CA LEU A 67 -3.39 7.43 6.40
C LEU A 67 -4.39 7.28 7.53
N ASP A 68 -5.29 6.31 7.40
CA ASP A 68 -6.33 5.98 8.36
C ASP A 68 -6.13 4.51 8.79
N TYR A 69 -5.62 4.32 10.00
CA TYR A 69 -5.43 3.00 10.62
C TYR A 69 -6.56 2.74 11.60
N HIS A 70 -7.34 1.68 11.41
CA HIS A 70 -8.46 1.31 12.30
C HIS A 70 -8.09 0.14 13.22
N VAL A 71 -6.82 0.05 13.64
CA VAL A 71 -6.28 -1.10 14.35
C VAL A 71 -5.31 -0.64 15.47
N PRO A 72 -5.63 -0.81 16.77
CA PRO A 72 -6.90 -1.28 17.32
C PRO A 72 -8.03 -0.22 17.30
N GLU A 73 -7.67 1.06 17.23
CA GLU A 73 -8.59 2.20 17.18
C GLU A 73 -8.27 3.07 15.97
N LEU A 74 -9.20 3.97 15.60
CA LEU A 74 -8.96 4.91 14.51
C LEU A 74 -7.83 5.87 14.87
N HIS A 75 -6.75 5.80 14.10
CA HIS A 75 -5.63 6.71 14.13
C HIS A 75 -5.42 7.30 12.74
N ARG A 76 -5.40 8.63 12.67
CA ARG A 76 -5.25 9.37 11.42
C ARG A 76 -3.91 10.08 11.40
N LEU A 77 -3.22 10.01 10.28
CA LEU A 77 -1.96 10.69 10.02
C LEU A 77 -2.05 11.41 8.68
N ARG A 78 -1.53 12.63 8.59
CA ARG A 78 -1.56 13.48 7.39
C ARG A 78 -0.16 14.00 7.06
N GLY A 79 0.30 13.65 5.86
CA GLY A 79 1.57 14.07 5.30
C GLY A 79 2.81 13.46 5.95
N HIS A 80 3.97 13.81 5.38
CA HIS A 80 5.26 13.24 5.76
C HIS A 80 5.66 13.53 7.20
N ASP A 81 5.51 14.79 7.64
CA ASP A 81 6.02 15.24 8.94
C ASP A 81 5.27 14.59 10.09
N GLU A 82 3.93 14.54 10.01
CA GLU A 82 3.11 13.90 11.03
C GLU A 82 3.36 12.40 11.09
N PHE A 83 3.40 11.74 9.94
CA PHE A 83 3.69 10.31 9.88
C PHE A 83 5.06 10.00 10.49
N THR A 84 6.11 10.72 10.08
CA THR A 84 7.49 10.49 10.54
C THR A 84 7.61 10.74 12.03
N ARG A 85 7.06 11.85 12.52
CA ARG A 85 7.02 12.17 13.97
C ARG A 85 6.29 11.07 14.74
N HIS A 86 5.14 10.60 14.27
CA HIS A 86 4.41 9.51 14.91
C HIS A 86 5.25 8.23 14.99
N MET A 87 5.88 7.82 13.89
CA MET A 87 6.70 6.63 13.87
C MET A 87 7.90 6.73 14.84
N LEU A 88 8.57 7.88 14.88
CA LEU A 88 9.76 8.07 15.74
C LEU A 88 9.43 8.24 17.21
N THR A 89 8.33 8.93 17.54
CA THR A 89 8.01 9.28 18.93
C THR A 89 7.03 8.32 19.59
N GLN A 90 6.14 7.70 18.82
CA GLN A 90 5.07 6.85 19.36
C GLN A 90 5.33 5.37 19.07
N VAL A 91 5.82 5.02 17.87
CA VAL A 91 6.02 3.61 17.48
C VAL A 91 7.39 3.08 17.88
N ALA A 92 8.46 3.79 17.53
CA ALA A 92 9.83 3.33 17.74
C ALA A 92 10.18 2.98 19.19
N PRO A 93 9.74 3.73 20.22
CA PRO A 93 10.11 3.43 21.62
C PRO A 93 9.45 2.16 22.17
N ARG A 94 8.25 1.81 21.67
CA ARG A 94 7.50 0.62 22.13
C ARG A 94 7.76 -0.62 21.27
N SER A 95 8.20 -0.46 20.03
CA SER A 95 8.45 -1.58 19.11
C SER A 95 9.83 -2.20 19.36
N GLN A 96 9.89 -3.51 19.57
CA GLN A 96 11.14 -4.28 19.55
C GLN A 96 11.37 -4.84 18.16
N MET A 97 10.40 -5.59 17.63
CA MET A 97 10.40 -6.23 16.31
C MET A 97 9.00 -6.18 15.71
N ALA A 98 8.93 -6.21 14.38
CA ALA A 98 7.71 -6.42 13.64
C ALA A 98 7.99 -7.32 12.43
N ALA A 99 6.96 -8.05 12.00
CA ALA A 99 6.96 -8.75 10.73
C ALA A 99 5.60 -8.56 10.06
N HIS A 100 5.61 -7.97 8.86
CA HIS A 100 4.43 -7.84 8.04
C HIS A 100 4.51 -8.82 6.87
N VAL A 101 3.51 -9.68 6.76
CA VAL A 101 3.37 -10.67 5.68
C VAL A 101 2.20 -10.23 4.81
N PRO A 102 2.45 -9.45 3.75
CA PRO A 102 1.41 -9.10 2.79
C PRO A 102 0.98 -10.34 2.02
N GLY A 103 -0.33 -10.51 1.87
CA GLY A 103 -0.94 -11.49 0.98
C GLY A 103 -0.87 -11.05 -0.49
N LEU A 104 -1.69 -11.68 -1.33
CA LEU A 104 -1.80 -11.31 -2.73
C LEU A 104 -2.35 -9.88 -2.84
N ALA A 105 -1.57 -8.99 -3.44
CA ALA A 105 -1.98 -7.62 -3.74
C ALA A 105 -2.63 -7.55 -5.12
N VAL A 106 -3.81 -6.96 -5.19
CA VAL A 106 -4.53 -6.68 -6.44
C VAL A 106 -4.45 -5.19 -6.72
N VAL A 107 -4.10 -4.81 -7.96
CA VAL A 107 -4.09 -3.41 -8.40
C VAL A 107 -5.22 -3.21 -9.40
N ASP A 108 -6.19 -2.40 -9.02
CA ASP A 108 -7.30 -1.97 -9.86
C ASP A 108 -7.10 -0.51 -10.26
N TRP A 109 -7.64 -0.12 -11.41
CA TRP A 109 -7.60 1.26 -11.87
C TRP A 109 -9.03 1.74 -12.04
N ASP A 110 -9.35 2.89 -11.48
CA ASP A 110 -10.66 3.50 -11.69
C ASP A 110 -10.78 4.15 -13.09
N SER A 111 -11.98 4.62 -13.40
CA SER A 111 -12.26 5.31 -14.67
C SER A 111 -11.48 6.61 -14.86
N GLY A 112 -10.96 7.20 -13.77
CA GLY A 112 -10.09 8.36 -13.78
C GLY A 112 -8.62 8.04 -14.02
N GLY A 113 -8.27 6.75 -14.15
CA GLY A 113 -6.89 6.31 -14.33
C GLY A 113 -6.07 6.37 -13.05
N GLN A 114 -6.72 6.42 -11.89
CA GLN A 114 -6.06 6.39 -10.59
C GLN A 114 -5.97 4.92 -10.10
N PRO A 115 -4.76 4.42 -9.81
CA PRO A 115 -4.59 3.05 -9.33
C PRO A 115 -4.87 2.94 -7.82
N HIS A 116 -5.47 1.81 -7.46
CA HIS A 116 -5.81 1.39 -6.11
C HIS A 116 -5.26 -0.01 -5.88
N LEU A 117 -4.62 -0.24 -4.73
CA LEU A 117 -4.15 -1.56 -4.32
C LEU A 117 -4.96 -2.05 -3.14
N SER A 118 -5.41 -3.30 -3.20
CA SER A 118 -5.99 -3.98 -2.04
C SER A 118 -5.18 -5.25 -1.70
N ALA A 119 -4.96 -5.47 -0.40
CA ALA A 119 -4.25 -6.66 0.07
C ALA A 119 -4.62 -6.98 1.52
N TYR A 120 -4.83 -8.26 1.83
CA TYR A 120 -4.77 -8.72 3.22
C TYR A 120 -3.31 -8.73 3.69
N THR A 121 -3.07 -8.36 4.94
CA THR A 121 -1.74 -8.41 5.57
C THR A 121 -1.85 -8.99 6.96
N THR A 122 -1.02 -9.98 7.26
CA THR A 122 -0.83 -10.46 8.64
C THR A 122 0.35 -9.73 9.25
N ALA A 123 0.14 -9.11 10.41
CA ALA A 123 1.17 -8.35 11.10
C ALA A 123 1.43 -8.95 12.48
N TRP A 124 2.71 -9.18 12.78
CA TRP A 124 3.21 -9.72 14.03
C TRP A 124 4.05 -8.65 14.72
N HIS A 125 3.75 -8.36 15.98
CA HIS A 125 4.43 -7.30 16.73
C HIS A 125 4.98 -7.84 18.05
N TRP A 126 6.23 -7.47 18.33
CA TRP A 126 6.89 -7.68 19.60
C TRP A 126 7.22 -6.32 20.21
N TYR A 127 6.78 -6.10 21.45
CA TYR A 127 6.94 -4.85 22.17
C TYR A 127 8.08 -4.92 23.18
N THR A 128 8.75 -3.78 23.38
CA THR A 128 9.86 -3.62 24.32
C THR A 128 9.46 -3.97 25.76
N ALA A 129 8.19 -3.74 26.14
CA ALA A 129 7.65 -4.10 27.45
C ALA A 129 7.82 -5.59 27.82
N HIS A 130 7.85 -6.48 26.82
CA HIS A 130 7.96 -7.92 27.03
C HIS A 130 9.32 -8.49 26.59
N ALA A 131 10.31 -7.64 26.31
CA ALA A 131 11.65 -8.06 25.89
C ALA A 131 12.33 -9.00 26.90
N HIS A 132 12.03 -8.86 28.20
CA HIS A 132 12.54 -9.72 29.27
C HIS A 132 12.18 -11.21 29.10
N ARG A 133 11.19 -11.55 28.26
CA ARG A 133 10.80 -12.94 27.96
C ARG A 133 11.66 -13.60 26.87
N GLY A 134 12.68 -12.90 26.37
CA GLY A 134 13.60 -13.39 25.35
C GLY A 134 13.11 -13.21 23.91
N ASP A 135 13.99 -13.54 22.95
CA ASP A 135 13.76 -13.28 21.51
C ASP A 135 12.92 -14.36 20.83
N LEU A 136 12.87 -15.58 21.39
CA LEU A 136 12.07 -16.70 20.86
C LEU A 136 10.62 -16.72 21.37
N ARG A 137 10.19 -15.65 22.07
CA ARG A 137 8.85 -15.58 22.64
C ARG A 137 7.77 -15.42 21.55
N PRO A 138 6.51 -15.82 21.82
CA PRO A 138 5.39 -15.50 20.96
C PRO A 138 5.25 -14.00 20.72
N ALA A 139 4.70 -13.62 19.56
CA ALA A 139 4.34 -12.22 19.30
C ALA A 139 3.40 -11.70 20.39
N ASP A 140 3.63 -10.46 20.80
CA ASP A 140 2.83 -9.79 21.81
C ASP A 140 1.44 -9.44 21.26
N TRP A 141 1.38 -9.17 19.96
CA TRP A 141 0.16 -8.86 19.25
C TRP A 141 0.22 -9.29 17.78
N THR A 142 -0.81 -10.00 17.33
CA THR A 142 -0.98 -10.44 15.94
C THR A 142 -2.34 -10.02 15.41
N THR A 143 -2.37 -9.42 14.22
CA THR A 143 -3.59 -8.96 13.57
C THR A 143 -3.58 -9.28 12.07
N ILE A 144 -4.77 -9.42 11.49
CA ILE A 144 -4.97 -9.52 10.05
C ILE A 144 -5.75 -8.28 9.64
N GLY A 145 -5.19 -7.49 8.73
CA GLY A 145 -5.81 -6.29 8.21
C GLY A 145 -6.06 -6.38 6.71
N LEU A 146 -7.13 -5.72 6.24
CA LEU A 146 -7.28 -5.32 4.86
C LEU A 146 -6.65 -3.94 4.69
N ILE A 147 -5.72 -3.84 3.75
CA ILE A 147 -5.09 -2.59 3.35
C ILE A 147 -5.65 -2.18 2.01
N GLU A 148 -6.11 -0.94 1.94
CA GLU A 148 -6.64 -0.29 0.75
C GLU A 148 -5.85 1.00 0.52
N ASP A 149 -5.07 1.03 -0.55
CA ASP A 149 -4.20 2.15 -0.88
C ASP A 149 -4.63 2.78 -2.20
N ALA A 150 -4.52 4.10 -2.31
CA ALA A 150 -4.56 4.83 -3.58
C ALA A 150 -3.18 5.40 -3.89
N TYR A 151 -2.69 5.24 -5.12
CA TYR A 151 -1.32 5.61 -5.51
C TYR A 151 -1.28 6.75 -6.50
N ARG A 152 -0.48 7.78 -6.26
CA ARG A 152 -0.30 8.88 -7.22
C ARG A 152 1.13 8.89 -7.74
N HIS A 153 1.27 9.18 -9.02
CA HIS A 153 2.57 9.39 -9.63
C HIS A 153 3.14 10.74 -9.19
N HIS A 154 4.30 10.71 -8.53
CA HIS A 154 4.97 11.86 -7.95
C HIS A 154 6.49 11.69 -8.13
N ASP A 155 7.13 12.68 -8.75
CA ASP A 155 8.57 12.69 -9.04
C ASP A 155 9.09 11.38 -9.67
N GLY A 156 8.38 10.90 -10.71
CA GLY A 156 8.76 9.69 -11.44
C GLY A 156 8.50 8.37 -10.69
N ARG A 157 7.75 8.40 -9.58
CA ARG A 157 7.47 7.23 -8.75
C ARG A 157 5.99 7.12 -8.41
N TRP A 158 5.47 5.90 -8.32
CA TRP A 158 4.15 5.65 -7.76
C TRP A 158 4.24 5.54 -6.25
N LEU A 159 3.66 6.53 -5.55
CA LEU A 159 3.69 6.65 -4.09
C LEU A 159 2.27 6.56 -3.52
N ILE A 160 2.17 6.10 -2.28
CA ILE A 160 0.92 5.99 -1.55
C ILE A 160 0.42 7.41 -1.26
N ALA A 161 -0.71 7.78 -1.84
CA ALA A 161 -1.39 9.04 -1.58
C ALA A 161 -2.45 8.88 -0.49
N ARG A 162 -3.10 7.71 -0.41
CA ARG A 162 -3.99 7.37 0.69
C ARG A 162 -3.78 5.92 1.10
N ARG A 163 -3.89 5.65 2.40
CA ARG A 163 -3.90 4.31 2.97
C ARG A 163 -5.02 4.18 3.98
N ARG A 164 -5.83 3.14 3.84
CA ARG A 164 -6.79 2.72 4.84
C ARG A 164 -6.45 1.31 5.29
N VAL A 165 -6.35 1.09 6.59
CA VAL A 165 -6.12 -0.23 7.17
C VAL A 165 -7.29 -0.57 8.08
N THR A 166 -8.01 -1.64 7.77
CA THR A 166 -9.14 -2.12 8.58
C THR A 166 -8.88 -3.53 9.09
N PRO A 167 -9.34 -3.88 10.30
CA PRO A 167 -9.18 -5.24 10.81
C PRO A 167 -10.07 -6.21 10.03
N VAL A 168 -9.57 -7.43 9.81
CA VAL A 168 -10.29 -8.53 9.16
C VAL A 168 -10.25 -9.74 10.09
N ALA A 169 -11.39 -10.43 10.21
CA ALA A 169 -11.53 -11.61 11.08
C ALA A 169 -11.31 -11.32 12.59
N GLY A 170 -11.76 -10.13 13.06
CA GLY A 170 -11.61 -9.68 14.45
C GLY A 170 -10.40 -8.76 14.65
N LEU A 171 -10.25 -8.20 15.85
CA LEU A 171 -9.17 -7.24 16.14
C LEU A 171 -7.80 -7.93 16.36
N VAL A 172 -7.80 -9.18 16.82
CA VAL A 172 -6.60 -9.90 17.25
C VAL A 172 -6.74 -11.39 16.94
N ALA A 173 -5.73 -11.97 16.27
CA ALA A 173 -5.64 -13.42 16.05
C ALA A 173 -4.91 -14.13 17.21
N ALA A 174 -3.96 -13.45 17.86
CA ALA A 174 -3.32 -13.86 19.12
C ALA A 174 -2.65 -12.65 19.82
N GLY A 175 -2.66 -12.63 21.16
CA GLY A 175 -1.96 -11.62 21.97
C GLY A 175 -2.85 -10.51 22.58
N SER A 176 -2.23 -9.51 23.20
CA SER A 176 -2.90 -8.31 23.73
C SER A 176 -2.40 -7.08 22.97
N PRO A 177 -3.27 -6.14 22.59
CA PRO A 177 -2.83 -4.92 21.91
C PRO A 177 -1.83 -4.15 22.79
N PRO A 178 -0.93 -3.35 22.20
CA PRO A 178 -0.02 -2.52 22.99
C PRO A 178 -0.84 -1.57 23.88
N PRO A 179 -0.32 -1.19 25.05
CA PRO A 179 -0.96 -0.15 25.84
C PRO A 179 -1.09 1.14 24.99
N PRO A 180 -2.16 1.93 25.18
CA PRO A 180 -2.30 3.22 24.52
C PRO A 180 -1.09 4.09 24.83
N SER A 181 -0.70 4.91 23.85
CA SER A 181 0.38 5.87 24.09
C SER A 181 -0.09 6.88 25.15
N PRO A 182 0.77 7.30 26.10
CA PRO A 182 0.40 8.36 27.02
C PRO A 182 -0.06 9.58 26.21
N ALA A 183 -1.26 10.07 26.51
CA ALA A 183 -1.79 11.27 25.90
C ALA A 183 -0.80 12.43 26.11
N ASP A 184 -0.63 13.26 25.08
CA ASP A 184 0.07 14.53 25.21
C ASP A 184 -0.64 15.32 26.32
N PRO A 185 0.04 15.70 27.43
CA PRO A 185 -0.60 16.45 28.52
C PRO A 185 -1.11 17.85 28.11
N ALA A 186 -1.02 18.21 26.83
CA ALA A 186 -1.44 19.50 26.28
C ALA A 186 -2.85 19.54 25.64
N ASP A 187 -3.66 18.48 25.66
CA ASP A 187 -5.05 18.51 25.15
C ASP A 187 -6.09 18.27 26.27
N PRO A 188 -6.63 19.34 26.90
CA PRO A 188 -7.75 19.23 27.80
C PRO A 188 -9.05 19.24 26.97
N ARG A 189 -9.67 18.06 26.82
CA ARG A 189 -11.09 17.98 26.46
C ARG A 189 -11.97 18.18 27.69
#